data_AF-A0A533U905-F1
#
_entry.id   AF-A0A533U905-F1
#
_cell.length_a   1.000
_cell.length_b   1.000
_cell.length_c   1.000
_cell.angle_alpha   90.00
_cell.angle_beta   90.00
_cell.angle_gamma   90.00
#
_symmetry.space_group_name_H-M   'P 1'
#
loop_
_entity.id
_entity.type
_entity.pdbx_description
1 polymer ?
#
loop_
_entity_poly.entity_id
_entity_poly.type
_entity_poly.pdbx_seq_one_letter_code
_entity_poly.pdbx_strand_id
1 'polypeptide(L)' 'MNCLKCGKSFEESEVEDPSSTKYPSCKDCWKEWTTNGVMVINEMHLDMSLPEHRKALKKYERAFFGLDKVEELKKNPENP' A
#
# COMPACT_ATOMS: atom_id res chain seq x y z
N MET A 1 -14.59 -2.33 -12.55
CA MET A 1 -13.64 -1.27 -12.14
C MET A 1 -12.34 -1.43 -12.91
N ASN A 2 -11.49 -0.41 -13.02
CA ASN A 2 -10.17 -0.53 -13.65
C ASN A 2 -9.07 -0.47 -12.59
N CYS A 3 -8.10 -1.38 -12.68
CA CYS A 3 -7.00 -1.47 -11.73
C CYS A 3 -6.02 -0.29 -11.91
N LEU A 4 -5.68 0.39 -10.82
CA LEU A 4 -4.71 1.50 -10.82
C LEU A 4 -3.31 1.07 -11.27
N LYS A 5 -2.92 -0.17 -10.98
CA LYS A 5 -1.58 -0.68 -11.27
C LYS A 5 -1.41 -1.15 -12.71
N CYS A 6 -2.32 -2.00 -13.18
CA CYS A 6 -2.21 -2.65 -14.49
C CYS A 6 -3.20 -2.13 -15.54
N GLY A 7 -4.15 -1.26 -15.16
CA GLY A 7 -5.17 -0.71 -16.05
C GLY A 7 -6.27 -1.69 -16.46
N LYS A 8 -6.18 -2.97 -16.08
CA LYS A 8 -7.15 -4.00 -16.45
C LYS A 8 -8.49 -3.80 -15.76
N SER A 9 -9.57 -4.13 -16.46
CA SER A 9 -10.89 -4.25 -15.86
C SER A 9 -10.95 -5.46 -14.94
N PHE A 10 -11.46 -5.30 -13.72
CA PHE A 10 -11.65 -6.36 -12.74
C PHE A 10 -12.98 -6.17 -11.99
N GLU A 11 -13.44 -7.25 -11.38
CA GLU A 11 -14.60 -7.24 -10.49
C GLU A 11 -14.16 -7.14 -9.03
N GLU A 12 -14.79 -6.25 -8.27
CA GLU A 12 -14.48 -6.04 -6.85
C GLU A 12 -14.81 -7.30 -6.01
N SER A 13 -15.76 -8.12 -6.46
CA SER A 13 -16.12 -9.42 -5.86
C SER A 13 -14.98 -10.44 -5.84
N GLU A 14 -13.98 -10.30 -6.72
CA GLU A 14 -12.84 -11.23 -6.79
C GLU A 14 -11.79 -10.96 -5.71
N VAL A 15 -11.85 -9.80 -5.05
CA VAL A 15 -10.90 -9.38 -4.03
C VAL A 15 -11.53 -9.55 -2.66
N GLU A 16 -11.07 -10.56 -1.92
CA GLU A 16 -11.62 -10.92 -0.60
C GLU A 16 -11.16 -9.98 0.53
N ASP A 17 -10.07 -9.23 0.32
CA ASP A 17 -9.49 -8.35 1.34
C ASP A 17 -10.23 -7.00 1.40
N PRO A 18 -10.87 -6.67 2.55
CA PRO A 18 -11.55 -5.39 2.72
C PRO A 18 -10.62 -4.18 2.58
N SER A 19 -9.31 -4.35 2.79
CA SER A 19 -8.31 -3.28 2.65
C SER A 19 -8.12 -2.87 1.19
N SER A 20 -8.39 -3.78 0.25
CA SER A 20 -8.33 -3.50 -1.19
C SER A 20 -9.40 -2.50 -1.63
N THR A 21 -10.52 -2.40 -0.92
CA THR A 21 -11.59 -1.42 -1.24
C THR A 21 -11.11 0.03 -1.19
N LYS A 22 -10.00 0.30 -0.49
CA LYS A 22 -9.36 1.62 -0.45
C LYS A 22 -8.62 1.96 -1.74
N TYR A 23 -8.27 0.96 -2.55
CA TYR A 23 -7.47 1.11 -3.75
C TYR A 23 -8.07 0.28 -4.89
N PRO A 24 -8.60 0.90 -5.96
CA PRO A 24 -9.10 0.17 -7.11
C PRO A 24 -7.98 -0.68 -7.73
N SER A 25 -7.91 -1.96 -7.35
CA SER A 25 -6.84 -2.89 -7.68
C SER A 25 -7.41 -4.28 -7.91
N CYS A 26 -6.95 -4.95 -8.96
CA CYS A 26 -7.39 -6.32 -9.23
C CYS A 26 -6.79 -7.30 -8.23
N LYS A 27 -7.41 -8.49 -8.13
CA LYS A 27 -6.95 -9.58 -7.26
C LYS A 27 -5.46 -9.88 -7.39
N ASP A 28 -4.94 -9.91 -8.63
CA ASP A 28 -3.53 -10.21 -8.88
C ASP A 28 -2.59 -9.14 -8.34
N CYS A 29 -2.86 -7.86 -8.64
CA CYS A 29 -2.04 -6.75 -8.15
C CYS A 29 -2.15 -6.59 -6.63
N TRP A 30 -3.33 -6.86 -6.06
CA TRP A 30 -3.51 -6.85 -4.61
C TRP A 30 -2.71 -7.97 -3.93
N LYS A 31 -2.77 -9.20 -4.49
CA LYS A 31 -2.00 -10.35 -4.01
C LYS A 31 -0.49 -10.09 -4.08
N GLU A 32 -0.03 -9.49 -5.17
CA GLU A 32 1.37 -9.09 -5.33
C GLU A 32 1.77 -8.06 -4.27
N TRP A 33 0.92 -7.06 -4.01
CA TRP A 33 1.13 -6.12 -2.91
C TRP A 33 1.19 -6.81 -1.55
N THR A 34 0.29 -7.74 -1.22
CA THR A 34 0.32 -8.44 0.07
C THR A 34 1.65 -9.18 0.27
N THR A 35 2.14 -9.87 -0.76
CA THR A 35 3.45 -10.54 -0.70
C THR A 35 4.60 -9.53 -0.55
N ASN A 36 4.56 -8.44 -1.31
CA ASN A 36 5.57 -7.39 -1.23
C ASN A 36 5.55 -6.67 0.13
N GLY A 37 4.38 -6.38 0.67
CA GLY A 37 4.19 -5.77 1.98
C GLY A 37 4.78 -6.62 3.10
N VAL A 38 4.61 -7.94 3.06
CA VAL A 38 5.27 -8.85 4.02
C VAL A 38 6.79 -8.82 3.88
N MET A 39 7.33 -8.81 2.65
CA MET A 39 8.77 -8.65 2.44
C MET A 39 9.28 -7.33 3.00
N VAL A 40 8.60 -6.21 2.72
CA VAL A 40 8.96 -4.89 3.26
C VAL A 40 8.93 -4.88 4.78
N ILE A 41 7.92 -5.51 5.40
CA ILE A 41 7.84 -5.63 6.86
C ILE A 41 9.05 -6.37 7.42
N ASN A 42 9.44 -7.48 6.80
CA ASN A 42 10.56 -8.30 7.28
C ASN A 42 11.91 -7.60 7.07
N GLU A 43 12.16 -7.08 5.87
CA GLU A 43 13.46 -6.51 5.47
C GLU A 43 13.73 -5.16 6.14
N MET A 44 12.68 -4.36 6.35
CA MET A 44 12.77 -3.08 7.06
C MET A 44 12.56 -3.24 8.57
N HIS A 45 12.33 -4.47 9.05
CA HIS A 45 12.00 -4.78 10.45
C HIS A 45 10.87 -3.90 11.03
N LEU A 46 9.78 -3.76 10.26
CA LEU A 46 8.63 -2.95 10.66
C LEU A 46 7.79 -3.67 11.73
N ASP A 47 7.87 -3.17 12.96
CA ASP A 47 6.90 -3.49 13.99
C ASP A 47 5.50 -2.89 13.68
N MET A 48 4.54 -3.75 13.33
CA MET A 48 3.16 -3.35 13.01
C MET A 48 2.37 -2.82 14.20
N SER A 49 2.88 -2.95 15.43
CA SER A 49 2.31 -2.31 16.62
C SER A 49 2.64 -0.81 16.69
N LEU A 50 3.73 -0.37 16.03
CA LEU A 50 4.15 1.02 16.01
C LEU A 50 3.45 1.83 14.92
N PRO A 51 2.84 2.99 15.25
CA PRO A 51 2.16 3.84 14.27
C PRO A 51 3.12 4.40 13.21
N GLU A 52 4.38 4.69 13.55
CA GLU A 52 5.39 5.15 12.59
C GLU A 52 5.65 4.09 11.51
N HIS A 53 5.78 2.84 11.91
CA HIS A 53 6.05 1.72 11.01
C HIS A 53 4.86 1.41 10.11
N ARG A 54 3.63 1.48 10.63
CA ARG A 54 2.42 1.40 9.80
C ARG A 54 2.36 2.52 8.76
N LYS A 55 2.77 3.75 9.12
CA LYS A 55 2.88 4.87 8.16
C LYS A 55 3.95 4.58 7.11
N ALA A 56 5.08 3.98 7.47
CA ALA A 56 6.13 3.60 6.53
C ALA A 56 5.62 2.56 5.52
N LEU A 57 4.99 1.47 5.97
CA LEU A 57 4.39 0.47 5.09
C LEU A 57 3.36 1.08 4.14
N LYS A 58 2.53 2.00 4.63
CA LYS A 58 1.54 2.72 3.81
C LYS A 58 2.17 3.61 2.72
N LYS A 59 3.39 4.11 2.93
CA LYS A 59 4.13 4.82 1.85
C LYS A 59 4.55 3.85 0.76
N TYR A 60 5.07 2.67 1.11
CA TYR A 60 5.39 1.63 0.14
C TYR A 60 4.14 1.15 -0.61
N GLU A 61 3.00 1.05 0.08
CA GLU A 61 1.71 0.71 -0.54
C GLU A 61 1.32 1.72 -1.62
N ARG A 62 1.35 3.02 -1.29
CA ARG A 62 1.02 4.10 -2.24
C ARG A 62 1.98 4.16 -3.41
N ALA A 63 3.28 3.98 -3.15
CA ALA A 63 4.30 3.90 -4.19
C ALA A 63 4.08 2.68 -5.10
N PHE A 64 3.71 1.53 -4.54
CA PHE A 64 3.43 0.30 -5.30
C PHE A 64 2.30 0.50 -6.31
N PHE A 65 1.19 1.12 -5.86
CA PHE A 65 0.04 1.44 -6.72
C PHE A 65 0.20 2.72 -7.55
N GLY A 66 1.36 3.39 -7.51
CA GLY A 66 1.62 4.59 -8.30
C GLY A 66 0.79 5.81 -7.87
N LEU A 67 0.31 5.83 -6.62
CA LEU A 67 -0.46 6.93 -6.03
C LEU A 67 0.43 8.05 -5.47
N ASP A 68 1.74 7.86 -5.49
CA ASP A 68 2.72 8.91 -5.27
C ASP A 68 2.88 9.76 -6.53
N LYS A 69 1.97 10.74 -6.70
CA LYS A 69 2.46 12.07 -7.07
C LYS A 69 3.16 12.60 -5.83
N VAL A 70 4.45 12.84 -5.97
CA VAL A 70 5.37 13.32 -4.94
C VAL A 70 4.88 14.65 -4.39
N GLU A 71 4.03 14.63 -3.37
CA GLU A 71 3.73 15.79 -2.56
C GLU A 71 3.99 15.47 -1.09
N GLU A 72 5.21 15.88 -0.72
CA GLU A 72 5.57 16.38 0.61
C GLU A 72 5.81 15.34 1.72
N LEU A 73 6.96 14.66 1.58
CA LEU A 73 7.87 14.35 2.69
C LEU A 73 8.50 15.61 3.36
N LYS A 74 7.94 16.81 3.14
CA LYS A 74 8.15 18.00 3.99
C LYS A 74 6.94 18.01 4.93
N LYS A 75 7.03 17.72 6.23
CA LYS A 75 7.93 18.31 7.22
C LYS A 75 8.19 17.30 8.33
N ASN A 76 9.45 17.29 8.74
CA ASN A 76 10.00 16.61 9.90
C ASN A 76 9.67 17.43 11.19
N PRO A 77 10.20 17.03 12.36
CA PRO A 77 9.56 16.41 13.52
C PRO A 77 9.12 17.42 14.61
N GLU A 78 8.14 17.06 15.45
CA GLU A 78 7.86 17.80 16.70
C GLU A 78 8.03 16.85 17.88
N ASN A 79 9.13 17.04 18.63
CA ASN A 79 9.30 16.58 20.00
C ASN A 79 9.47 17.83 20.88
N PRO A 80 8.53 18.16 21.79
CA PRO A 80 8.80 19.04 22.91
C PRO A 80 9.62 18.36 24.02
#